data_AF-X1TY27-F1
#
_entry.id   AF-X1TY27-F1
#
_cell.length_a   1.000
_cell.length_b   1.000
_cell.length_c   1.000
_cell.angle_alpha   90.00
_cell.angle_beta   90.00
_cell.angle_gamma   90.00
#
_symmetry.space_group_name_H-M   'P 1'
#
loop_
_entity.id
_entity.type
_entity.pdbx_description
1 polymer ?
#
loop_
_entity_poly.entity_id
_entity_poly.type
_entity_poly.pdbx_seq_one_letter_code
_entity_poly.pdbx_strand_id
1 'polypeptide(L)' 'MVLNLRNLEETRAFYKVELKKEDLTERKRDKYLRALKIIEGLIKGKEKAGEKR' A
#
# COMPACT_ATOMS: atom_id res chain seq x y z
N MET A 1 -14.54 10.61 4.46
CA MET A 1 -14.09 9.52 3.56
C MET A 1 -13.50 8.41 4.44
N VAL A 2 -14.24 7.31 4.66
CA VAL A 2 -13.72 6.20 5.47
C VAL A 2 -12.75 5.42 4.60
N LEU A 3 -11.44 5.59 4.84
CA LEU A 3 -10.42 4.70 4.26
C LEU A 3 -10.65 3.31 4.86
N ASN A 4 -11.40 2.47 4.14
CA ASN A 4 -11.64 1.09 4.48
C ASN A 4 -10.34 0.29 4.35
N LEU A 5 -10.07 -0.59 5.31
CA LEU A 5 -8.86 -1.44 5.33
C LEU A 5 -8.75 -2.25 4.03
N ARG A 6 -9.90 -2.72 3.53
CA ARG A 6 -10.05 -3.41 2.25
C ARG A 6 -9.54 -2.60 1.05
N ASN A 7 -9.85 -1.30 0.98
CA ASN A 7 -9.35 -0.43 -0.09
C ASN A 7 -7.83 -0.25 -0.03
N LEU A 8 -7.26 -0.18 1.19
CA LEU A 8 -5.82 -0.10 1.38
C LEU A 8 -5.13 -1.41 0.95
N GLU A 9 -5.72 -2.56 1.25
CA GLU A 9 -5.23 -3.87 0.79
C GLU A 9 -5.31 -4.03 -0.73
N GLU A 10 -6.40 -3.62 -1.37
CA GLU A 10 -6.53 -3.61 -2.83
C GLU A 10 -5.47 -2.71 -3.47
N THR A 11 -5.26 -1.51 -2.92
CA THR A 11 -4.24 -0.58 -3.40
C THR A 11 -2.83 -1.16 -3.23
N ARG A 12 -2.56 -1.87 -2.12
CA ARG A 12 -1.30 -2.59 -1.89
C ARG A 12 -1.09 -3.70 -2.93
N ALA A 13 -2.13 -4.48 -3.23
CA ALA A 13 -2.07 -5.52 -4.23
C ALA A 13 -1.78 -4.95 -5.63
N PHE A 14 -2.45 -3.85 -5.99
CA PHE A 14 -2.23 -3.13 -7.23
C PHE A 14 -0.77 -2.70 -7.41
N TYR A 15 -0.19 -2.00 -6.42
CA TYR A 15 1.20 -1.56 -6.51
C TYR A 15 2.21 -2.72 -6.52
N LYS A 16 1.92 -3.84 -5.84
CA LYS A 16 2.75 -5.06 -5.92
C LYS A 16 2.76 -5.67 -7.32
N VAL A 17 1.62 -5.67 -8.01
CA VAL A 17 1.52 -6.16 -9.40
C VAL A 17 2.26 -5.22 -10.34
N GLU A 18 2.07 -3.92 -10.20
CA GLU A 18 2.78 -2.90 -10.99
C GLU A 18 4.31 -3.00 -10.83
N LEU A 19 4.80 -3.28 -9.62
CA LEU A 19 6.23 -3.47 -9.35
C LEU A 19 6.84 -4.74 -9.98
N LYS A 20 6.02 -5.71 -10.40
CA LYS A 20 6.47 -6.91 -11.11
C LYS A 20 6.57 -6.70 -12.62
N LYS A 21 6.10 -5.57 -13.15
CA LYS A 21 6.25 -5.26 -14.57
C LYS A 21 7.73 -4.98 -14.88
N GLU A 22 8.28 -5.72 -15.83
CA GLU A 22 9.67 -5.59 -16.27
C GLU A 22 9.97 -4.22 -16.90
N ASP A 23 8.96 -3.57 -17.48
CA ASP A 23 9.05 -2.24 -18.11
C ASP A 23 9.16 -1.08 -17.09
N LEU A 24 9.16 -1.38 -15.79
CA LEU A 24 9.13 -0.35 -14.78
C LEU A 24 10.50 0.29 -14.55
N THR A 25 10.71 1.48 -15.12
CA THR A 25 11.90 2.32 -14.84
C THR A 25 12.19 2.45 -13.34
N GLU A 26 13.47 2.45 -12.96
CA GLU A 26 13.93 2.58 -11.56
C GLU A 26 13.26 3.73 -10.81
N ARG A 27 13.07 4.87 -11.48
CA ARG A 27 12.45 6.06 -10.90
C ARG A 27 10.96 5.88 -10.57
N LYS A 28 10.23 5.09 -11.37
CA LYS A 28 8.85 4.70 -11.06
C LYS A 28 8.81 3.62 -9.98
N ARG A 29 9.78 2.70 -9.99
CA ARG A 29 9.94 1.65 -8.98
C ARG A 29 10.13 2.26 -7.57
N ASP A 30 10.99 3.25 -7.43
CA ASP A 30 11.20 3.96 -6.16
C ASP A 30 9.92 4.65 -5.66
N LYS A 31 9.18 5.31 -6.56
CA LYS A 31 7.89 5.93 -6.22
C LYS A 31 6.87 4.91 -5.72
N TYR A 32 6.74 3.78 -6.40
CA TYR A 32 5.82 2.71 -5.98
C TYR A 32 6.23 2.04 -4.67
N LEU A 33 7.54 1.87 -4.43
CA LEU A 33 8.03 1.36 -3.14
C LEU A 33 7.72 2.33 -1.99
N ARG A 34 7.88 3.65 -2.20
CA ARG A 34 7.49 4.66 -1.20
C ARG A 34 5.98 4.63 -0.94
N ALA A 35 5.16 4.54 -1.98
CA ALA A 35 3.71 4.46 -1.85
C ALA A 35 3.28 3.21 -1.05
N LEU A 36 3.88 2.04 -1.34
CA LEU A 36 3.63 0.81 -0.59
C LEU A 36 3.96 0.95 0.89
N LYS A 37 5.10 1.57 1.22
CA LYS A 37 5.53 1.77 2.61
C LYS A 37 4.54 2.62 3.40
N ILE A 38 3.96 3.65 2.76
CA ILE A 38 2.91 4.48 3.36
C ILE A 38 1.64 3.67 3.58
N ILE A 39 1.19 2.92 2.58
CA ILE A 39 -0.04 2.10 2.66
C ILE A 39 0.08 1.02 3.73
N GLU A 40 1.21 0.31 3.80
CA GLU A 40 1.45 -0.68 4.86
C GLU A 40 1.48 -0.05 6.25
N GLY A 41 2.04 1.16 6.39
CA GLY A 41 1.97 1.93 7.63
C GLY A 41 0.54 2.28 8.04
N LEU A 42 -0.30 2.68 7.08
CA LEU A 42 -1.72 2.99 7.31
C LEU A 42 -2.53 1.75 7.70
N ILE A 43 -2.31 0.61 7.03
CA ILE A 43 -2.94 -0.67 7.36
C ILE A 43 -2.58 -1.07 8.79
N LYS A 44 -1.28 -1.09 9.12
CA LYS A 44 -0.78 -1.48 10.44
C LYS A 44 -1.29 -0.53 11.55
N GLY A 45 -1.41 0.76 11.24
CA GLY A 45 -2.00 1.75 12.16
C GLY A 45 -3.50 1.52 12.38
N LYS A 46 -4.23 1.14 11.33
CA LYS A 46 -5.66 0.81 11.41
C LYS A 46 -5.92 -0.49 12.16
N GLU A 47 -5.11 -1.53 11.95
CA GLU A 47 -5.18 -2.79 12.70
C GLU A 47 -4.97 -2.53 14.20
N LYS A 48 -3.91 -1.79 14.57
CA LYS A 48 -3.68 -1.39 15.98
C LYS A 48 -4.79 -0.54 16.58
N ALA A 49 -5.42 0.32 15.78
CA ALA A 49 -6.53 1.16 16.25
C ALA A 49 -7.85 0.37 16.41
N GLY A 50 -8.03 -0.71 15.64
CA GLY A 50 -9.18 -1.62 15.73
C GLY A 50 -9.12 -2.57 16.92
N GLU A 51 -7.93 -2.94 17.39
CA GLU A 51 -7.71 -3.88 18.51
C GLU A 51 -7.95 -3.25 19.90
N LYS A 52 -8.29 -1.95 19.96
CA LYS A 52 -8.49 -1.21 21.22
C LYS A 52 -9.96 -1.05 21.64
N ARG A 53 -10.88 -1.82 21.08
CA ARG A 53 -12.31 -1.80 21.45
C ARG A 53 -12.79 -3.14 21.95
#